data_AF-A0AAD8JEF4-F1
#
_entry.id   AF-A0AAD8JEF4-F1
#
_cell.length_a   1.000
_cell.length_b   1.000
_cell.length_c   1.000
_cell.angle_alpha   90.00
_cell.angle_beta   90.00
_cell.angle_gamma   90.00
#
_symmetry.space_group_name_H-M   'P 1'
#
loop_
_entity.id
_entity.type
_entity.pdbx_description
1 polymer ?
#
loop_
_entity_poly.entity_id
_entity_poly.type
_entity_poly.pdbx_seq_one_letter_code
_entity_poly.pdbx_strand_id
1 'polypeptide(L)'
;MLHRSLVEYGYQVTTIQGAFKQEDRDTIVKEFKEGLTQILISTDLLARGFDQPLVNLVVNYDLPLQYDLSYRKRDPDFEVYLHRIGRAGRFGRKGVESDGDFEEALKSAGLM
;
A
#
# COMPACT_ATOMS: atom_id res chain seq x y z
N MET A 1 -2.28 -12.70 6.68
CA MET A 1 -3.09 -13.51 5.74
C MET A 1 -2.94 -13.01 4.30
N LEU A 2 -3.16 -11.72 4.04
CA LEU A 2 -3.03 -11.11 2.69
C LEU A 2 -1.74 -11.49 1.94
N HIS A 3 -0.55 -11.30 2.55
CA HIS A 3 0.72 -11.66 1.90
C HIS A 3 0.74 -13.10 1.38
N ARG A 4 0.28 -14.06 2.20
CA ARG A 4 0.28 -15.48 1.84
C ARG A 4 -0.63 -15.74 0.65
N SER A 5 -1.85 -15.20 0.67
CA SER A 5 -2.80 -15.34 -0.43
C SER A 5 -2.22 -14.82 -1.74
N LEU A 6 -1.55 -13.67 -1.71
CA LEU A 6 -0.94 -13.08 -2.90
C LEU A 6 0.22 -13.90 -3.47
N VAL A 7 1.04 -14.48 -2.59
CA VAL A 7 2.08 -15.42 -3.00
C VAL A 7 1.45 -16.70 -3.58
N GLU A 8 0.35 -17.20 -3.01
CA GLU A 8 -0.40 -18.35 -3.54
C GLU A 8 -1.02 -18.06 -4.92
N TYR A 9 -1.42 -16.81 -5.19
CA TYR A 9 -1.83 -16.35 -6.52
C TYR A 9 -0.64 -16.14 -7.50
N GLY A 10 0.60 -16.31 -7.05
CA GLY A 10 1.80 -16.23 -7.89
C GLY A 10 2.46 -14.84 -7.97
N TYR A 11 2.06 -13.88 -7.13
CA TYR A 11 2.67 -12.55 -7.11
C TYR A 11 3.96 -12.52 -6.30
N GLN A 12 4.89 -11.65 -6.73
CA GLN A 12 6.08 -11.29 -5.96
C GLN A 12 5.73 -10.13 -5.03
N VAL A 13 5.70 -10.43 -3.74
CA VAL A 13 5.16 -9.54 -2.71
C VAL A 13 6.23 -9.24 -1.68
N THR A 14 6.40 -7.96 -1.36
CA THR A 14 7.14 -7.51 -0.18
C THR A 14 6.18 -6.91 0.84
N THR A 15 6.54 -7.02 2.12
CA THR A 15 5.80 -6.40 3.22
C THR A 15 6.71 -5.52 4.02
N ILE A 16 6.19 -4.40 4.54
CA ILE A 16 6.94 -3.48 5.39
C ILE A 16 6.06 -2.99 6.54
N GLN A 17 6.63 -3.01 7.75
CA GLN A 17 5.91 -2.73 8.98
C GLN A 17 6.75 -1.90 9.97
N GLY A 18 6.06 -1.28 10.92
CA GLY A 18 6.62 -0.45 12.00
C GLY A 18 7.73 -1.09 12.82
N ALA A 19 7.73 -2.42 12.93
CA ALA A 19 8.68 -3.14 13.76
C ALA A 19 10.05 -3.35 13.10
N PHE A 20 10.17 -3.14 11.78
CA PHE A 20 11.45 -3.34 11.08
C PHE A 20 12.45 -2.24 11.37
N LYS A 21 13.74 -2.59 11.39
CA LYS A 21 14.84 -1.62 11.49
C LYS A 21 14.89 -0.80 10.21
N GLN A 22 15.46 0.41 10.29
CA GLN A 22 15.54 1.29 9.14
C GLN A 22 16.28 0.65 7.96
N GLU A 23 17.37 -0.06 8.21
CA GLU A 23 18.17 -0.75 7.19
C GLU A 23 17.36 -1.82 6.43
N ASP A 24 16.53 -2.58 7.15
CA ASP A 24 15.63 -3.58 6.56
C ASP A 24 14.57 -2.90 5.67
N ARG A 25 14.02 -1.78 6.16
CA ARG A 25 13.04 -0.98 5.40
C ARG A 25 13.65 -0.42 4.12
N ASP A 26 14.86 0.11 4.19
CA ASP A 26 15.55 0.68 3.03
C ASP A 26 15.84 -0.40 1.98
N THR A 27 16.19 -1.62 2.42
CA THR A 27 16.39 -2.77 1.53
C THR A 27 15.08 -3.16 0.84
N ILE A 28 14.00 -3.37 1.59
CA ILE A 28 12.68 -3.72 1.03
C ILE A 28 12.20 -2.66 0.04
N VAL A 29 12.34 -1.37 0.39
CA VAL A 29 11.96 -0.26 -0.47
C VAL A 29 12.82 -0.24 -1.73
N LYS A 30 14.13 -0.51 -1.63
CA LYS A 30 15.01 -0.60 -2.78
C LYS A 30 14.60 -1.71 -3.74
N GLU A 31 14.34 -2.92 -3.22
CA GLU A 31 13.91 -4.06 -4.04
C GLU A 31 12.60 -3.78 -4.79
N PHE A 32 11.62 -3.15 -4.11
CA PHE A 32 10.39 -2.72 -4.75
C PHE A 32 10.64 -1.64 -5.82
N LYS A 33 11.53 -0.67 -5.54
CA LYS A 33 11.89 0.38 -6.50
C LYS A 33 12.61 -0.15 -7.74
N GLU A 34 13.41 -1.20 -7.59
CA GLU A 34 14.12 -1.89 -8.67
C GLU A 34 13.22 -2.86 -9.45
N GLY A 35 11.97 -3.04 -9.02
CA GLY A 35 10.99 -3.91 -9.68
C GLY A 35 11.20 -5.40 -9.38
N LEU A 36 12.00 -5.73 -8.37
CA LEU A 36 12.20 -7.11 -7.92
C LEU A 36 10.93 -7.69 -7.27
N THR A 37 10.05 -6.83 -6.77
CA THR A 37 8.69 -7.22 -6.36
C THR A 37 7.66 -6.30 -6.99
N GLN A 38 6.49 -6.85 -7.31
CA GLN A 38 5.41 -6.13 -7.98
C GLN A 38 4.43 -5.50 -6.99
N ILE A 39 4.30 -6.09 -5.80
CA ILE A 39 3.35 -5.65 -4.77
C ILE A 39 4.11 -5.32 -3.48
N LEU A 40 3.86 -4.13 -2.94
CA LEU A 40 4.32 -3.73 -1.61
C LEU A 40 3.12 -3.58 -0.67
N ILE A 41 3.08 -4.40 0.38
CA ILE A 41 2.09 -4.30 1.45
C ILE A 41 2.68 -3.48 2.58
N SER A 42 1.98 -2.43 3.01
CA SER A 42 2.43 -1.58 4.12
C SER A 42 1.30 -1.19 5.06
N THR A 43 1.68 -0.83 6.29
CA THR A 43 0.85 -0.04 7.21
C THR A 43 1.05 1.46 6.98
N ASP A 44 0.31 2.32 7.68
CA ASP A 44 0.41 3.78 7.60
C ASP A 44 1.80 4.35 7.95
N LEU A 45 2.71 3.51 8.45
CA LEU A 45 4.08 3.90 8.71
C LEU A 45 4.82 4.43 7.46
N LEU A 46 4.57 3.84 6.29
CA LEU A 46 5.14 4.36 5.03
C LEU A 46 4.35 5.51 4.42
N ALA A 47 3.21 5.89 5.01
CA ALA A 47 2.32 6.90 4.42
C ALA A 47 2.96 8.29 4.31
N ARG A 48 4.08 8.54 5.00
CA ARG A 48 4.88 9.78 4.88
C ARG A 48 6.30 9.43 4.43
N GLY A 49 6.81 10.14 3.42
CA GLY A 49 8.17 9.96 2.89
C GLY A 49 8.35 8.89 1.81
N PHE A 50 7.38 7.98 1.58
CA PHE A 50 7.43 7.02 0.48
C PHE A 50 7.04 7.66 -0.86
N ASP A 51 7.90 8.49 -1.42
CA ASP A 51 7.70 9.06 -2.75
C ASP A 51 8.29 8.13 -3.83
N GLN A 52 7.44 7.34 -4.49
CA GLN A 52 7.84 6.50 -5.61
C GLN A 52 7.02 6.84 -6.86
N PRO A 53 7.64 7.48 -7.88
CA PRO A 53 7.00 7.85 -9.14
C PRO A 53 6.34 6.70 -9.92
N LEU A 54 6.75 5.46 -9.66
CA LEU A 54 6.34 4.27 -10.40
C LEU A 54 5.07 3.60 -9.87
N VAL A 55 4.49 4.06 -8.76
CA VAL A 55 3.25 3.48 -8.22
C VAL A 55 2.06 3.90 -9.09
N ASN A 56 1.42 2.92 -9.74
CA ASN A 56 0.28 3.14 -10.62
C ASN A 56 -1.07 2.83 -9.95
N LEU A 57 -1.07 1.93 -8.96
CA LEU A 57 -2.25 1.47 -8.25
C LEU A 57 -2.00 1.54 -6.74
N VAL A 58 -2.95 2.12 -6.01
CA VAL A 58 -3.02 2.03 -4.55
C VAL A 58 -4.30 1.31 -4.18
N VAL A 59 -4.21 0.29 -3.33
CA VAL A 59 -5.37 -0.44 -2.81
C VAL A 59 -5.45 -0.26 -1.31
N ASN A 60 -6.55 0.31 -0.81
CA ASN A 60 -6.83 0.36 0.61
C ASN A 60 -7.47 -0.96 1.04
N TYR A 61 -6.65 -1.90 1.51
CA TYR A 61 -7.17 -3.16 2.07
C TYR A 61 -8.01 -2.92 3.33
N ASP A 62 -7.53 -2.04 4.21
CA ASP A 62 -8.27 -1.54 5.36
C ASP A 62 -8.35 -0.01 5.26
N LEU A 63 -9.56 0.56 5.31
CA LEU A 63 -9.73 2.02 5.35
C LEU A 63 -9.08 2.62 6.61
N PRO A 64 -8.40 3.78 6.49
CA PRO A 64 -7.79 4.42 7.64
C PRO A 64 -8.85 5.00 8.59
N LEU A 65 -8.68 4.79 9.89
CA LEU A 65 -9.63 5.16 10.93
C LEU A 65 -8.92 5.89 12.07
N GLN A 66 -9.61 6.87 12.65
CA GLN A 66 -9.18 7.54 13.87
C GLN A 66 -9.59 6.71 15.10
N TYR A 67 -8.64 6.59 16.02
CA TYR A 67 -8.83 5.93 17.31
C TYR A 67 -8.83 6.98 18.42
N ASP A 68 -9.75 6.86 19.37
CA ASP A 68 -9.70 7.68 20.59
C ASP A 68 -8.70 7.11 21.63
N LEU A 69 -8.51 7.84 22.73
CA LEU A 69 -7.63 7.42 23.84
C LEU A 69 -8.09 6.10 24.51
N SER A 70 -9.31 5.64 24.25
CA SER A 70 -9.85 4.34 24.67
C SER A 70 -9.75 3.26 23.58
N TYR A 71 -9.02 3.52 22.49
CA TYR A 71 -8.87 2.66 21.31
C TYR A 71 -10.21 2.29 20.64
N ARG A 72 -11.25 3.11 20.81
CA ARG A 72 -12.52 2.93 20.10
C ARG A 72 -12.44 3.63 18.74
N LYS A 73 -12.84 2.90 17.70
CA LYS A 73 -12.99 3.43 16.33
C LYS A 73 -14.11 4.45 16.33
N ARG A 74 -13.80 5.70 15.97
CA ARG A 74 -14.80 6.77 15.92
C ARG A 74 -15.17 7.13 14.51
N ASP A 75 -14.18 7.47 13.68
CA ASP A 75 -14.42 8.10 12.37
C ASP A 75 -13.33 7.74 11.34
N PRO A 76 -13.61 7.85 10.03
CA PRO A 76 -12.60 7.76 8.98
C PRO A 76 -11.49 8.80 9.12
N ASP A 77 -10.25 8.41 8.87
CA ASP A 77 -9.12 9.33 8.81
C ASP A 77 -8.88 9.80 7.37
N PHE A 78 -9.52 10.91 7.00
CA PHE A 78 -9.43 11.47 5.65
C PHE A 78 -8.03 11.99 5.30
N GLU A 79 -7.23 12.44 6.27
CA GLU A 79 -5.89 12.94 6.00
C GLU A 79 -4.98 11.78 5.59
N VAL A 80 -5.02 10.68 6.35
CA VAL A 80 -4.27 9.46 6.02
C VAL A 80 -4.74 8.89 4.68
N TYR A 81 -6.04 8.87 4.43
CA TYR A 81 -6.60 8.42 3.15
C TYR A 81 -6.02 9.19 1.97
N LEU A 82 -6.05 10.54 2.02
CA LEU A 82 -5.50 11.40 0.96
C LEU A 82 -4.01 11.15 0.74
N HIS A 83 -3.24 10.92 1.81
CA HIS A 83 -1.82 10.58 1.70
C HIS A 83 -1.55 9.22 1.07
N ARG A 84 -2.44 8.23 1.27
CA ARG A 84 -2.33 6.92 0.63
C ARG A 84 -2.61 7.01 -0.87
N ILE A 85 -3.76 7.56 -1.26
CA ILE A 85 -4.16 7.63 -2.67
C ILE A 85 -3.25 8.57 -3.49
N GLY A 86 -2.68 9.60 -2.84
CA GLY A 86 -1.70 10.50 -3.45
C GLY A 86 -0.36 9.85 -3.84
N ARG A 87 -0.18 8.54 -3.57
CA ARG A 87 0.97 7.76 -4.05
C ARG A 87 0.83 7.32 -5.51
N ALA A 88 -0.40 7.18 -6.02
CA ALA A 88 -0.66 6.86 -7.42
C ALA A 88 -0.88 8.12 -8.29
N GLY A 89 -0.82 7.97 -9.60
CA GLY A 89 -1.24 9.02 -10.55
C GLY A 89 -0.31 10.23 -10.66
N ARG A 90 0.95 10.09 -10.23
CA ARG A 90 1.96 11.15 -10.33
C ARG A 90 2.62 11.15 -11.72
N PHE A 91 3.13 12.31 -12.14
CA PHE A 91 3.85 12.51 -13.43
C PHE A 91 3.01 12.26 -14.69
N GLY A 92 1.73 12.64 -14.68
CA GLY A 92 0.85 12.53 -15.85
C GLY A 92 0.40 11.11 -16.18
N ARG A 93 0.67 10.14 -15.30
CA ARG A 93 0.18 8.77 -15.40
C ARG A 93 -1.21 8.65 -14.80
N LYS A 94 -2.05 7.78 -15.37
CA LYS A 94 -3.34 7.43 -14.76
C LYS A 94 -3.07 6.62 -13.49
N GLY A 95 -3.45 7.18 -12.34
CA GLY A 95 -3.51 6.44 -11.08
C GLY A 95 -4.87 5.80 -10.93
N VAL A 96 -4.91 4.58 -10.40
CA VAL A 96 -6.15 3.91 -9.99
C VAL A 96 -6.11 3.74 -8.47
N GLU A 97 -7.26 3.91 -7.84
CA GLU A 97 -7.49 3.62 -6.43
C GLU A 97 -8.71 2.71 -6.31
N SER A 98 -8.67 1.82 -5.32
CA SER A 98 -9.78 0.93 -4.97
C SER A 98 -9.78 0.68 -3.47
N ASP A 99 -10.97 0.73 -2.88
CA ASP A 99 -11.22 0.35 -1.51
C ASP A 99 -11.81 -1.08 -1.45
N GLY A 100 -11.35 -1.90 -0.51
CA GLY A 100 -11.97 -3.21 -0.27
C GLY A 100 -11.39 -4.35 -1.11
N ASP A 101 -12.23 -4.99 -1.94
CA ASP A 101 -11.89 -6.28 -2.59
C ASP A 101 -10.66 -6.15 -3.49
N PHE A 102 -9.59 -6.78 -3.03
CA PHE A 102 -8.31 -6.75 -3.69
C PHE A 102 -8.33 -7.45 -5.05
N GLU A 103 -9.13 -8.51 -5.24
CA GLU A 103 -9.22 -9.17 -6.54
C GLU A 103 -9.86 -8.26 -7.59
N GLU A 104 -10.90 -7.51 -7.20
CA GLU A 104 -11.55 -6.53 -8.07
C GLU A 104 -10.58 -5.41 -8.44
N ALA A 105 -9.81 -4.91 -7.48
CA ALA A 105 -8.79 -3.90 -7.70
C ALA A 105 -7.72 -4.36 -8.72
N LEU A 106 -7.26 -5.61 -8.62
CA LEU A 106 -6.28 -6.16 -9.57
C LEU A 106 -6.84 -6.35 -10.98
N LYS A 107 -8.07 -6.86 -11.11
CA LYS A 107 -8.76 -6.98 -12.41
C LYS A 107 -8.93 -5.61 -13.06
N SER A 108 -9.33 -4.60 -12.28
CA SER A 108 -9.52 -3.23 -12.74
C SER A 108 -8.23 -2.58 -13.25
N ALA A 109 -7.09 -2.97 -12.67
CA ALA A 109 -5.76 -2.50 -13.05
C ALA A 109 -5.11 -3.33 -14.18
N GLY A 110 -5.77 -4.39 -14.67
CA GLY A 110 -5.23 -5.30 -15.69
C GLY A 110 -4.06 -6.16 -15.21
N LEU A 111 -3.99 -6.44 -13.90
CA LEU A 111 -2.98 -7.27 -13.26
C LEU A 111 -3.45 -8.73 -13.01
N MET A 112 -4.74 -8.99 -13.30
CA MET A 112 -5.43 -10.27 -13.35
C MET A 112 -6.35 -10.27 -14.58
#